data_AF-A0A653CSH3-F1
#
_entry.id   AF-A0A653CSH3-F1
#
_cell.length_a   1.000
_cell.length_b   1.000
_cell.length_c   1.000
_cell.angle_alpha   90.00
_cell.angle_beta   90.00
_cell.angle_gamma   90.00
#
_symmetry.space_group_name_H-M   'P 1'
#
loop_
_entity.id
_entity.type
_entity.pdbx_description
1 polymer ?
#
loop_
_entity_poly.entity_id
_entity_poly.type
_entity_poly.pdbx_seq_one_letter_code
_entity_poly.pdbx_strand_id
1 'polypeptide(L)'
;MQFENIARMNNWSNEEKACVLTSMLRDSAAAILENLCSSDLRDYDKITSALKLRFGDAHLTELLHGQLHNRTQQAKEDLTTFAYEVQSLAKRA
;
A
#
# COMPACT_ATOMS: atom_id res chain seq x y z
N MET A 1 0.90 -5.99 11.39
CA MET A 1 0.96 -6.60 12.74
C MET A 1 0.16 -5.83 13.80
N GLN A 2 0.23 -4.49 13.87
CA GLN A 2 -0.52 -3.67 14.86
C GLN A 2 -2.04 -3.94 14.87
N PHE A 3 -2.70 -3.85 13.70
CA PHE A 3 -4.14 -4.03 13.58
C PHE A 3 -4.63 -5.39 14.09
N GLU A 4 -4.00 -6.48 13.66
CA GLU A 4 -4.39 -7.85 14.06
C GLU A 4 -4.23 -8.10 15.56
N ASN A 5 -3.21 -7.50 16.19
CA ASN A 5 -3.02 -7.61 17.62
C ASN A 5 -4.16 -6.93 18.39
N ILE A 6 -4.55 -5.73 17.98
CA ILE A 6 -5.67 -4.99 18.57
C ILE A 6 -6.97 -5.78 18.36
N ALA A 7 -7.22 -6.26 17.15
CA ALA A 7 -8.41 -7.04 16.83
C ALA A 7 -8.52 -8.31 17.68
N ARG A 8 -7.39 -9.03 17.86
CA ARG A 8 -7.33 -10.22 18.71
C ARG A 8 -7.56 -9.88 20.19
N MET A 9 -6.96 -8.81 20.71
CA MET A 9 -7.17 -8.40 22.10
C MET A 9 -8.62 -8.03 22.41
N ASN A 10 -9.33 -7.51 21.41
CA ASN A 10 -10.73 -7.13 21.52
C ASN A 10 -11.70 -8.22 21.03
N ASN A 11 -11.21 -9.40 20.65
CA ASN A 11 -12.01 -10.50 20.09
C ASN A 11 -12.92 -10.09 18.93
N TRP A 12 -12.45 -9.20 18.05
CA TRP A 12 -13.23 -8.77 16.89
C TRP A 12 -13.50 -9.93 15.93
N SER A 13 -14.76 -10.06 15.54
CA SER A 13 -15.19 -10.87 14.39
C SER A 13 -14.63 -10.33 13.08
N ASN A 14 -14.65 -11.13 12.02
CA ASN A 14 -14.20 -10.67 10.70
C ASN A 14 -15.03 -9.49 10.17
N GLU A 15 -16.34 -9.43 10.46
CA GLU A 15 -17.18 -8.30 10.05
C GLU A 15 -16.81 -7.02 10.82
N GLU A 16 -16.53 -7.11 12.12
CA GLU A 16 -16.03 -5.98 12.92
C GLU A 16 -14.66 -5.51 12.43
N LYS A 17 -13.75 -6.44 12.11
CA LYS A 17 -12.46 -6.10 11.51
C LYS A 17 -12.65 -5.35 10.18
N ALA A 18 -13.55 -5.80 9.32
CA ALA A 18 -13.85 -5.14 8.04
C ALA A 18 -14.40 -3.73 8.25
N CYS A 19 -15.36 -3.56 9.15
CA CYS A 19 -15.96 -2.28 9.49
C CYS A 19 -14.92 -1.29 10.05
N VAL A 20 -14.11 -1.72 11.02
CA VAL A 20 -13.07 -0.85 11.59
C VAL A 20 -11.99 -0.53 10.56
N LEU A 21 -11.52 -1.51 9.78
CA LEU A 21 -10.51 -1.29 8.75
C LEU A 21 -10.99 -0.25 7.72
N THR A 22 -12.19 -0.42 7.16
CA THR A 22 -12.74 0.51 6.18
C THR A 22 -12.88 1.93 6.74
N SER A 23 -13.29 2.08 8.00
CA SER A 23 -13.39 3.38 8.67
C SER A 23 -12.06 4.11 8.87
N MET A 24 -10.92 3.40 8.82
CA MET A 24 -9.58 3.97 9.02
C MET A 24 -8.86 4.32 7.71
N LEU A 25 -9.33 3.82 6.56
CA LEU A 25 -8.70 4.13 5.27
C LEU A 25 -8.92 5.59 4.89
N ARG A 26 -7.91 6.20 4.27
CA ARG A 26 -7.89 7.61 3.85
C ARG A 26 -7.33 7.73 2.44
N ASP A 27 -7.71 8.80 1.75
CA ASP A 27 -7.17 9.19 0.44
C ASP A 27 -7.11 8.03 -0.56
N SER A 28 -5.94 7.74 -1.12
CA SER A 28 -5.72 6.67 -2.10
C SER A 28 -6.13 5.28 -1.61
N ALA A 29 -6.06 5.03 -0.30
CA ALA A 29 -6.50 3.77 0.30
C ALA A 29 -8.01 3.72 0.54
N ALA A 30 -8.70 4.87 0.64
CA ALA A 30 -10.17 4.88 0.66
C ALA A 30 -10.74 4.65 -0.74
N ALA A 31 -10.08 5.19 -1.79
CA ALA A 31 -10.54 5.09 -3.18
C ALA A 31 -10.67 3.64 -3.70
N ILE A 32 -9.88 2.69 -3.17
CA ILE A 32 -10.04 1.26 -3.51
C ILE A 32 -11.36 0.67 -3.01
N LEU A 33 -11.98 1.24 -1.96
CA LEU A 33 -13.28 0.78 -1.47
C LEU A 33 -14.41 1.08 -2.46
N GLU A 34 -14.28 2.12 -3.28
CA GLU A 34 -15.26 2.48 -4.31
C GLU A 34 -15.38 1.42 -5.41
N ASN A 35 -14.36 0.57 -5.57
CA ASN A 35 -14.34 -0.51 -6.55
C ASN A 35 -14.91 -1.83 -5.99
N LEU A 36 -15.32 -1.86 -4.71
CA LEU A 36 -15.82 -3.06 -4.03
C LEU A 36 -17.34 -3.00 -3.85
N CYS A 37 -17.99 -4.16 -3.96
CA CYS A 37 -19.43 -4.26 -3.68
C CYS A 37 -19.71 -4.27 -2.17
N SER A 38 -20.95 -3.99 -1.77
CA SER A 38 -21.34 -3.91 -0.36
C SER A 38 -21.10 -5.20 0.43
N SER A 39 -21.16 -6.36 -0.24
CA SER A 39 -20.79 -7.66 0.33
C SER A 39 -19.28 -7.76 0.61
N ASP A 40 -18.46 -7.24 -0.30
CA ASP A 40 -17.00 -7.29 -0.19
C ASP A 40 -16.50 -6.34 0.89
N LEU A 41 -17.20 -5.21 1.12
CA LEU A 41 -16.90 -4.26 2.20
C LEU A 41 -17.16 -4.82 3.61
N ARG A 42 -17.85 -5.97 3.73
CA ARG A 42 -18.03 -6.70 5.00
C ARG A 42 -17.06 -7.86 5.15
N ASP A 43 -16.32 -8.17 4.09
CA ASP A 43 -15.37 -9.27 4.06
C ASP A 43 -13.95 -8.73 4.23
N TYR A 44 -13.38 -9.00 5.42
CA TYR A 44 -12.04 -8.57 5.78
C TYR A 44 -10.97 -9.08 4.80
N ASP A 45 -11.10 -10.30 4.30
CA ASP A 45 -10.12 -10.91 3.41
C ASP A 45 -10.18 -10.27 2.02
N LYS A 46 -11.37 -9.87 1.56
CA LYS A 46 -11.53 -9.14 0.29
C LYS A 46 -10.91 -7.75 0.36
N ILE A 47 -11.17 -6.99 1.42
CA ILE A 47 -10.59 -5.65 1.60
C ILE A 47 -9.07 -5.72 1.69
N THR A 48 -8.53 -6.65 2.50
CA THR A 48 -7.08 -6.80 2.65
C THR A 48 -6.40 -7.30 1.39
N SER A 49 -7.06 -8.15 0.60
CA SER A 49 -6.55 -8.60 -0.70
C SER A 49 -6.49 -7.46 -1.70
N ALA A 50 -7.52 -6.60 -1.77
CA ALA A 50 -7.51 -5.41 -2.62
C ALA A 50 -6.40 -4.42 -2.22
N LEU A 51 -6.22 -4.21 -0.91
CA LEU A 51 -5.11 -3.42 -0.37
C LEU A 51 -3.74 -3.99 -0.76
N LYS A 52 -3.54 -5.30 -0.60
CA LYS A 52 -2.28 -5.98 -0.98
C LYS A 52 -2.04 -5.96 -2.48
N LEU A 53 -3.08 -6.06 -3.30
CA LEU A 53 -2.93 -5.96 -4.74
C LEU A 53 -2.48 -4.55 -5.16
N ARG A 54 -3.05 -3.52 -4.54
CA ARG A 54 -2.75 -2.12 -4.89
C ARG A 54 -1.43 -1.61 -4.32
N PHE A 55 -1.09 -2.02 -3.11
CA PHE A 55 0.00 -1.48 -2.30
C PHE A 55 1.01 -2.52 -1.82
N GLY A 56 0.79 -3.81 -2.07
CA GLY A 56 1.69 -4.86 -1.65
C GLY A 56 2.94 -4.97 -2.52
N ASP A 57 3.89 -5.75 -2.01
CA ASP A 57 5.27 -5.75 -2.49
C ASP A 57 5.43 -6.16 -3.95
N ALA A 58 4.58 -7.06 -4.47
CA ALA A 58 4.73 -7.54 -5.85
C ALA A 58 4.63 -6.41 -6.89
N HIS A 59 3.66 -5.52 -6.74
CA HIS A 59 3.53 -4.37 -7.63
C HIS A 59 4.53 -3.27 -7.28
N LEU A 60 4.94 -3.17 -6.01
CA LEU A 60 5.93 -2.22 -5.56
C LEU A 60 7.32 -2.54 -6.10
N THR A 61 7.74 -3.80 -6.14
CA THR A 61 9.03 -4.24 -6.69
C THR A 61 9.10 -3.96 -8.19
N GLU A 62 8.08 -4.32 -8.96
CA GLU A 62 8.03 -4.02 -10.41
C GLU A 62 8.06 -2.52 -10.68
N LEU A 63 7.30 -1.74 -9.91
CA LEU A 63 7.27 -0.28 -10.01
C LEU A 63 8.64 0.33 -9.67
N LEU A 64 9.26 -0.08 -8.56
CA LEU A 64 10.57 0.44 -8.12
C LEU A 64 11.68 0.04 -9.08
N HIS A 65 11.64 -1.18 -9.62
CA HIS A 65 12.56 -1.60 -10.66
C HIS A 65 12.39 -0.75 -11.93
N GLY A 66 11.16 -0.48 -12.36
CA GLY A 66 10.87 0.41 -13.49
C GLY A 66 11.32 1.86 -13.24
N GLN A 67 11.11 2.38 -12.03
CA GLN A 67 11.57 3.72 -11.63
C GLN A 67 13.09 3.81 -11.64
N LEU A 68 13.78 2.81 -11.09
CA LEU A 68 15.25 2.76 -11.08
C LEU A 68 15.81 2.63 -12.50
N HIS A 69 15.24 1.75 -13.33
CA HIS A 69 15.68 1.54 -14.71
C HIS A 69 15.56 2.80 -15.56
N ASN A 70 14.47 3.55 -15.40
CA ASN A 70 14.22 4.78 -16.16
C ASN A 70 14.84 6.02 -15.50
N ARG A 71 15.58 5.88 -14.40
CA ARG A 71 16.10 7.01 -13.65
C ARG A 71 17.29 7.65 -14.37
N THR A 72 17.06 8.83 -14.94
CA THR A 72 18.10 9.67 -15.53
C THR A 72 18.18 11.01 -14.82
N GLN A 73 19.38 11.59 -14.73
CA GLN A 73 19.58 12.90 -14.12
C GLN A 73 18.81 13.97 -14.92
N GLN A 74 18.03 14.79 -14.23
CA GLN A 74 17.25 15.86 -14.87
C GLN A 74 18.13 17.11 -15.10
N ALA A 75 17.77 17.94 -16.09
CA ALA A 75 18.60 19.09 -16.51
C ALA A 75 18.89 20.13 -15.41
N LYS A 76 18.07 20.19 -14.35
CA LYS A 76 18.22 21.12 -13.21
C LYS A 76 18.52 20.41 -11.89
N GLU A 77 18.80 19.11 -11.94
CA GLU A 77 19.06 18.31 -10.75
C GLU A 77 20.56 18.22 -10.50
N ASP A 78 20.99 18.55 -9.28
CA ASP A 78 22.38 18.40 -8.88
C ASP A 78 22.77 16.93 -8.71
N LEU A 79 24.07 16.65 -8.83
CA LEU A 79 24.58 15.29 -8.82
C LEU A 79 24.37 14.57 -7.47
N THR A 80 24.39 15.31 -6.35
CA THR A 80 24.21 14.74 -5.02
C THR A 80 22.77 14.29 -4.78
N THR A 81 21.79 15.10 -5.17
CA THR A 81 20.36 14.73 -5.14
C THR A 81 20.09 13.54 -6.06
N PHE A 82 20.66 13.56 -7.28
CA PHE A 82 20.53 12.43 -8.20
C PHE A 82 21.07 11.12 -7.61
N ALA A 83 22.29 11.15 -7.07
CA ALA A 83 22.93 9.96 -6.49
C ALA A 83 22.16 9.44 -5.26
N TYR A 84 21.64 10.34 -4.42
CA TYR A 84 20.81 9.97 -3.28
C TYR A 84 19.53 9.24 -3.73
N GLU A 85 18.81 9.80 -4.70
CA GLU A 85 17.56 9.20 -5.21
C GLU A 85 17.81 7.84 -5.87
N VAL A 86 18.86 7.70 -6.68
CA VAL A 86 19.25 6.41 -7.28
C VAL A 86 19.57 5.38 -6.20
N GLN A 87 20.34 5.75 -5.18
CA GLN A 87 20.67 4.84 -4.08
C GLN A 87 19.43 4.46 -3.25
N SER A 88 18.54 5.43 -3.00
CA SER A 88 17.29 5.20 -2.28
C SER A 88 16.39 4.21 -3.03
N LEU A 89 16.22 4.41 -4.34
CA LEU A 89 15.46 3.49 -5.20
C LEU A 89 16.09 2.09 -5.22
N ALA A 90 17.41 1.98 -5.36
CA ALA A 90 18.11 0.69 -5.37
C ALA A 90 18.04 -0.06 -4.03
N LYS A 91 17.90 0.64 -2.90
CA LYS A 91 17.71 0.02 -1.58
C LYS A 91 16.29 -0.51 -1.37
N ARG A 92 15.33 0.02 -2.11
CA ARG A 92 13.90 -0.26 -1.95
C ARG A 92 13.38 -1.27 -2.99
N ALA A 93 14.02 -1.33 -4.15
CA ALA A 93 13.74 -2.32 -5.21
C ALA A 93 14.24 -3.71 -4.81
#